data_AF-A0A258TLF3-F1
#
_entry.id   AF-A0A258TLF3-F1
#
_cell.length_a   1.000
_cell.length_b   1.000
_cell.length_c   1.000
_cell.angle_alpha   90.00
_cell.angle_beta   90.00
_cell.angle_gamma   90.00
#
_symmetry.space_group_name_H-M   'P 1'
#
loop_
_entity.id
_entity.type
_entity.pdbx_description
1 polymer ?
#
loop_
_entity_poly.entity_id
_entity_poly.type
_entity_poly.pdbx_seq_one_letter_code
_entity_poly.pdbx_strand_id
1 'polypeptide(L)'
;ELVPYLPDYGGYVRYLVGIVITVLGGKYAISALQTYLEKQKLAESQPQLLRREELNYDTALTLLNKGVCPGCERGIDLKDTRNDFCQHCGIGLHNKCNACGARKSAFSKFCQGCGASASV
;
A
#
# COMPACT_ATOMS: atom_id res chain seq x y z
N GLU A 1 54.67 -37.34 -42.08
CA GLU A 1 53.23 -37.43 -42.38
C GLU A 1 52.46 -37.07 -41.12
N LEU A 2 52.05 -35.81 -41.00
CA LEU A 2 51.25 -35.34 -39.88
C LEU A 2 49.98 -34.78 -40.50
N VAL A 3 48.88 -35.52 -40.33
CA VAL A 3 47.61 -35.33 -41.01
C VAL A 3 47.04 -33.94 -40.70
N PRO A 4 46.86 -33.06 -41.71
CA PRO A 4 46.08 -31.83 -41.61
C PRO A 4 44.59 -32.17 -41.75
N TYR A 5 43.71 -31.38 -41.11
CA TYR A 5 42.24 -31.46 -41.18
C TYR A 5 41.57 -32.51 -40.28
N LEU A 6 41.79 -32.40 -38.97
CA LEU A 6 40.65 -32.47 -38.08
C LEU A 6 40.31 -31.02 -37.70
N PRO A 7 39.28 -30.38 -38.30
CA PRO A 7 38.79 -29.13 -37.72
C PRO A 7 38.42 -29.46 -36.27
N ASP A 8 38.79 -28.61 -35.31
CA ASP A 8 38.62 -28.88 -33.88
C ASP A 8 37.14 -29.13 -33.54
N TYR A 9 36.68 -30.38 -33.69
CA TYR A 9 35.32 -30.82 -33.37
C TYR A 9 35.02 -30.55 -31.88
N GLY A 10 36.06 -30.46 -31.04
CA GLY A 10 35.97 -30.11 -29.63
C GLY A 10 35.41 -28.71 -29.38
N GLY A 11 35.81 -27.71 -30.17
CA GLY A 11 35.34 -26.33 -30.06
C GLY A 11 33.84 -26.21 -30.33
N TYR A 12 33.37 -26.73 -31.46
CA TYR A 12 31.94 -26.67 -31.84
C TYR A 12 31.05 -27.39 -30.83
N VAL A 13 31.46 -28.56 -30.35
CA VAL A 13 30.72 -29.30 -29.32
C VAL A 13 30.66 -28.51 -28.02
N ARG A 14 31.76 -27.87 -27.59
CA ARG A 14 31.79 -27.02 -26.40
C ARG A 14 30.86 -25.82 -26.52
N TYR A 15 30.86 -25.14 -27.66
CA TYR A 15 29.96 -24.01 -27.89
C TYR A 15 28.50 -24.44 -27.90
N LEU A 16 28.16 -25.53 -28.59
CA LEU A 16 26.80 -26.05 -28.62
C LEU A 16 26.31 -26.45 -27.22
N VAL A 17 27.13 -27.17 -26.46
CA VAL A 17 26.81 -27.55 -25.07
C VAL A 17 26.63 -26.31 -24.19
N GLY A 18 27.52 -25.32 -24.31
CA GLY A 18 27.41 -24.06 -23.59
C GLY A 18 26.12 -23.33 -23.90
N ILE A 19 25.77 -23.17 -25.19
CA ILE A 19 24.54 -22.52 -25.64
C ILE A 19 23.31 -23.24 -25.07
N VAL A 20 23.28 -24.58 -25.15
CA VAL A 20 22.17 -25.38 -24.62
C VAL A 20 22.02 -25.17 -23.11
N ILE A 21 23.11 -25.22 -22.35
CA ILE A 21 23.08 -25.02 -20.89
C ILE A 21 22.59 -23.60 -20.55
N THR A 22 23.09 -22.58 -21.24
CA THR A 22 22.70 -21.18 -20.98
C THR A 22 21.23 -20.94 -21.31
N VAL A 23 20.73 -21.47 -22.44
CA VAL A 23 19.33 -21.32 -22.83
C VAL A 23 18.41 -22.03 -21.83
N LEU A 24 18.73 -23.28 -21.45
CA LEU A 24 17.94 -24.01 -20.47
C LEU A 24 17.96 -23.31 -19.12
N GLY A 25 19.14 -23.00 -18.59
CA GLY A 25 19.30 -22.28 -17.32
C GLY A 25 18.57 -20.95 -17.29
N GLY A 26 18.67 -20.16 -18.37
CA GLY A 26 17.97 -18.89 -18.53
C GLY A 26 16.45 -19.05 -18.50
N LYS A 27 15.89 -20.02 -19.23
CA LYS A 27 14.44 -20.27 -19.23
C LYS A 27 13.91 -20.67 -17.85
N TYR A 28 14.64 -21.53 -17.13
CA TYR A 28 14.24 -21.92 -15.77
C TYR A 28 14.31 -20.75 -14.80
N ALA A 29 15.38 -19.94 -14.84
CA ALA A 29 15.54 -18.78 -13.97
C ALA A 29 14.43 -17.74 -14.19
N ILE A 30 14.10 -17.42 -15.44
CA ILE A 30 13.06 -16.44 -15.77
C ILE A 30 11.68 -16.93 -15.31
N SER A 31 11.35 -18.21 -15.52
CA SER A 31 10.06 -18.77 -15.11
C SER A 31 9.87 -18.78 -13.59
N ALA A 32 10.94 -19.10 -12.84
CA ALA A 32 10.93 -19.03 -11.38
C ALA A 32 10.72 -17.58 -10.89
N LEU A 33 11.40 -16.62 -11.53
CA LEU A 33 11.26 -15.19 -11.22
C LEU A 33 9.85 -14.67 -11.53
N GLN A 34 9.25 -15.08 -12.65
CA GLN A 34 7.89 -14.70 -13.02
C GLN A 34 6.86 -15.22 -12.01
N THR A 35 6.96 -16.49 -11.62
CA THR A 35 6.08 -17.08 -10.60
C THR A 35 6.24 -16.38 -9.25
N TYR A 36 7.47 -15.96 -8.91
CA TYR A 36 7.74 -15.20 -7.69
C TYR A 36 7.13 -13.79 -7.74
N LEU A 37 7.29 -13.09 -8.86
CA LEU A 37 6.71 -11.76 -9.09
C LEU A 37 5.18 -11.81 -9.11
N GLU A 38 4.56 -12.86 -9.64
CA GLU A 38 3.11 -13.05 -9.60
C GLU A 38 2.61 -13.23 -8.18
N LYS A 39 3.29 -14.05 -7.36
CA LYS A 39 2.98 -14.20 -5.94
C LYS A 39 3.16 -12.89 -5.16
N GLN A 40 4.21 -12.13 -5.48
CA GLN A 40 4.47 -10.83 -4.87
C GLN A 40 3.43 -9.79 -5.28
N LYS A 41 3.03 -9.75 -6.55
CA LYS A 41 1.95 -8.88 -7.04
C LYS A 41 0.60 -9.23 -6.41
N LEU A 42 0.31 -10.51 -6.22
CA LEU A 42 -0.90 -10.94 -5.50
C LEU A 42 -0.85 -10.45 -4.03
N ALA A 43 0.30 -10.58 -3.37
CA ALA A 43 0.52 -10.08 -2.01
C ALA A 43 0.60 -8.54 -1.89
N GLU A 44 0.93 -7.81 -2.96
CA GLU A 44 0.87 -6.35 -3.01
C GLU A 44 -0.53 -5.84 -3.37
N SER A 45 -1.28 -6.60 -4.19
CA SER A 45 -2.67 -6.29 -4.58
C SER A 45 -3.68 -6.54 -3.44
N GLN A 46 -3.31 -7.34 -2.44
CA GLN A 46 -4.04 -7.52 -1.19
C GLN A 46 -3.05 -7.29 -0.04
N PRO A 47 -3.04 -6.17 0.74
CA PRO A 47 -4.14 -5.28 1.08
C PRO A 47 -3.67 -3.82 1.39
N GLN A 48 -3.21 -3.02 0.42
CA GLN A 48 -2.90 -1.60 0.74
C GLN A 48 -4.17 -0.74 0.86
N LEU A 49 -5.27 -1.12 0.21
CA LEU A 49 -6.55 -0.39 0.31
C LEU A 49 -7.28 -0.71 1.62
N LEU A 50 -7.33 -1.98 2.03
CA LEU A 50 -7.92 -2.39 3.31
C LEU A 50 -7.06 -2.01 4.52
N ARG A 51 -5.73 -1.96 4.38
CA ARG A 51 -4.83 -1.55 5.48
C ARG A 51 -4.68 -0.03 5.62
N ARG A 52 -5.09 0.77 4.63
CA ARG A 52 -5.09 2.24 4.72
C ARG A 52 -6.37 2.84 5.28
N GLU A 53 -7.49 2.12 5.30
CA GLU A 53 -8.72 2.62 5.94
C GLU A 53 -8.75 2.38 7.45
N GLU A 54 -8.17 1.30 7.96
CA GLU A 54 -8.07 1.10 9.41
C GLU A 54 -6.96 1.93 10.04
N LEU A 55 -5.82 2.14 9.37
CA LEU A 55 -4.72 2.95 9.93
C LEU A 55 -4.99 4.46 9.93
N ASN A 56 -5.88 4.97 9.06
CA ASN A 56 -6.18 6.41 9.00
C ASN A 56 -7.23 6.85 10.03
N TYR A 57 -8.07 5.94 10.54
CA TYR A 57 -9.04 6.25 11.58
C TYR A 57 -8.35 6.53 12.93
N ASP A 58 -7.50 5.60 13.36
CA ASP A 58 -6.82 5.69 14.66
C ASP A 58 -5.82 6.84 14.68
N THR A 59 -5.13 7.09 13.56
CA THR A 59 -4.22 8.24 13.43
C THR A 59 -4.97 9.57 13.42
N ALA A 60 -6.09 9.67 12.70
CA ALA A 60 -6.91 10.89 12.73
C ALA A 60 -7.45 11.16 14.14
N LEU A 61 -7.94 10.15 14.84
CA LEU A 61 -8.47 10.29 16.19
C LEU A 61 -7.37 10.64 17.21
N THR A 62 -6.18 10.05 17.09
CA THR A 62 -5.04 10.37 17.97
C THR A 62 -4.51 11.78 17.73
N LEU A 63 -4.46 12.25 16.48
CA LEU A 63 -4.09 13.63 16.16
C LEU A 63 -5.14 14.63 16.68
N LEU A 64 -6.42 14.34 16.49
CA LEU A 64 -7.51 15.12 17.06
C LEU A 64 -7.41 15.19 18.59
N ASN A 65 -7.16 14.07 19.28
CA ASN A 65 -6.99 14.05 20.73
C ASN A 65 -5.79 14.90 21.21
N LYS A 66 -4.78 15.09 20.36
CA LYS A 66 -3.62 15.97 20.60
C LYS A 66 -3.87 17.43 20.20
N GLY A 67 -5.05 17.77 19.67
CA GLY A 67 -5.35 19.10 19.15
C GLY A 67 -4.64 19.42 17.84
N VAL A 68 -4.35 18.40 17.01
CA VAL A 68 -3.68 18.55 15.72
C VAL A 68 -4.63 18.17 14.59
N CYS A 69 -4.70 19.01 13.55
CA CYS A 69 -5.51 18.73 12.38
C CYS A 69 -4.91 17.57 11.56
N PRO A 70 -5.65 16.49 11.26
CA PRO A 70 -5.14 15.36 10.48
C PRO A 70 -4.87 15.70 9.00
N GLY A 71 -5.41 16.81 8.48
CA GLY A 71 -5.19 17.21 7.09
C GLY A 71 -3.95 18.07 6.86
N CYS A 72 -3.69 19.04 7.75
CA CYS A 72 -2.57 19.97 7.61
C CYS A 72 -1.51 19.87 8.69
N GLU A 73 -1.69 18.94 9.65
CA GLU A 73 -0.78 18.66 10.77
C GLU A 73 -0.45 19.88 11.64
N ARG A 74 -1.31 20.91 11.60
CA ARG A 74 -1.18 22.12 12.44
C ARG A 74 -2.04 22.00 13.69
N GLY A 75 -1.56 22.62 14.77
CA GLY A 75 -2.31 22.76 16.01
C GLY A 75 -3.61 23.55 15.80
N ILE A 76 -4.69 23.08 16.41
CA ILE A 76 -5.99 23.73 16.37
C ILE A 76 -6.65 23.63 17.75
N ASP A 77 -7.37 24.68 18.14
CA ASP A 77 -8.13 24.68 19.38
C ASP A 77 -9.45 23.93 19.18
N LEU A 78 -9.56 22.76 19.82
CA LEU A 78 -10.75 21.90 19.81
C LEU A 78 -11.64 22.10 21.04
N LYS A 79 -11.25 22.99 21.97
CA LYS A 79 -12.04 23.27 23.18
C LYS A 79 -13.30 24.06 22.87
N ASP A 80 -13.27 24.87 21.82
CA ASP A 80 -14.46 25.59 21.36
C ASP A 80 -15.35 24.67 20.52
N THR A 81 -16.60 24.51 20.97
CA THR A 81 -17.62 23.69 20.30
C THR A 81 -18.07 24.27 18.96
N ARG A 82 -17.71 25.51 18.65
CA ARG A 82 -17.98 26.16 17.36
C ARG A 82 -16.94 25.81 16.29
N ASN A 83 -15.79 25.25 16.67
CA ASN A 83 -14.69 24.98 15.75
C ASN A 83 -14.82 23.59 15.12
N ASP A 84 -15.78 23.46 14.20
CA ASP A 84 -16.07 22.20 13.50
C ASP A 84 -15.21 22.00 12.25
N PHE A 85 -14.54 23.05 11.76
CA PHE A 85 -13.68 23.03 10.58
C PHE A 85 -12.29 23.56 10.90
N CYS A 86 -11.28 23.06 10.19
CA CYS A 86 -9.94 23.62 10.30
C CYS A 86 -9.83 24.97 9.57
N GLN A 87 -9.43 26.04 10.27
CA GLN A 87 -9.18 27.36 9.68
C GLN A 87 -8.03 27.40 8.65
N HIS A 88 -7.18 26.36 8.60
CA HIS A 88 -6.02 26.33 7.69
C HIS A 88 -6.27 25.54 6.40
N CYS A 89 -6.99 24.42 6.47
CA CYS A 89 -7.24 23.55 5.31
C CYS A 89 -8.72 23.30 5.00
N GLY A 90 -9.64 23.78 5.85
CA GLY A 90 -11.08 23.65 5.62
C GLY A 90 -11.66 22.26 5.85
N ILE A 91 -10.89 21.28 6.34
CA ILE A 91 -11.41 19.94 6.62
C ILE A 91 -12.41 19.98 7.79
N GLY A 92 -13.52 19.24 7.66
CA GLY A 92 -14.46 19.04 8.76
C GLY A 92 -13.84 18.14 9.82
N LEU A 93 -13.65 18.67 11.02
CA LEU A 93 -13.11 17.97 12.18
C LEU A 93 -14.24 17.30 12.98
N HIS A 94 -15.38 17.98 13.09
CA HIS A 94 -16.55 17.51 13.82
C HIS A 94 -17.81 17.74 13.01
N ASN A 95 -18.77 16.82 13.14
CA ASN A 95 -20.09 16.95 12.57
C ASN A 95 -21.15 16.48 13.58
N LYS A 96 -22.42 16.78 13.30
CA LYS A 96 -23.53 16.31 14.11
C LYS A 96 -24.04 14.98 13.57
N CYS A 97 -24.40 14.07 14.46
CA CYS A 97 -25.05 12.83 14.07
C CYS A 97 -26.47 13.11 13.57
N ASN A 98 -26.84 12.58 12.41
CA ASN A 98 -28.20 12.73 11.87
C ASN A 98 -29.26 11.97 12.69
N ALA A 99 -28.86 10.94 13.45
CA ALA A 99 -29.79 10.15 14.26
C ALA A 99 -30.12 10.79 15.61
N CYS A 100 -29.14 11.39 16.29
CA CYS A 100 -29.31 11.90 17.67
C CYS A 100 -28.88 13.36 17.87
N GLY A 101 -28.34 14.03 16.85
CA GLY A 101 -27.86 15.41 16.91
C GLY A 101 -26.56 15.63 17.70
N ALA A 102 -26.00 14.59 18.33
CA ALA A 102 -24.77 14.69 19.11
C ALA A 102 -23.58 15.09 18.23
N ARG A 103 -22.69 15.95 18.74
CA ARG A 103 -21.42 16.28 18.10
C ARG A 103 -20.49 15.07 18.16
N LYS A 104 -20.01 14.63 17.01
CA LYS A 104 -19.06 13.54 16.84
C LYS A 104 -17.88 14.00 15.99
N SER A 105 -16.77 13.27 16.05
CA SER A 105 -15.68 13.47 15.10
C SER A 105 -16.18 13.10 13.69
N ALA A 106 -15.82 13.91 12.69
CA ALA A 106 -16.12 13.62 11.30
C ALA A 106 -15.50 12.29 10.85
N PHE A 107 -14.40 11.89 11.50
CA PHE A 107 -13.68 10.66 11.21
C PHE A 107 -14.24 9.44 11.97
N SER A 108 -15.17 9.60 12.92
CA SER A 108 -15.70 8.46 13.69
C SER A 108 -16.64 7.59 12.86
N LYS A 109 -16.33 6.28 12.79
CA LYS A 109 -17.14 5.24 12.13
C LYS A 109 -18.55 5.14 12.73
N PHE A 110 -18.66 5.36 14.04
CA PHE A 110 -19.93 5.32 14.78
C PHE A 110 -20.11 6.59 15.62
N CYS A 111 -21.36 6.92 15.93
CA CYS A 111 -21.67 7.97 16.88
C CYS A 111 -21.42 7.50 18.31
N GLN A 112 -20.60 8.25 19.06
CA GLN A 112 -20.36 7.99 20.49
C GLN A 112 -21.60 8.16 21.38
N GLY A 113 -22.65 8.85 20.91
CA GLY A 113 -23.87 9.09 21.67
C GLY A 113 -24.94 7.99 21.50
N CYS A 114 -25.17 7.52 20.27
CA CYS A 114 -26.25 6.57 19.96
C CYS A 114 -25.82 5.29 19.23
N GLY A 115 -24.53 5.15 18.88
CA GLY A 115 -24.03 3.98 18.16
C GLY A 115 -24.40 3.92 16.67
N ALA A 116 -25.17 4.87 16.14
CA ALA A 116 -25.50 4.92 14.71
C ALA A 116 -24.22 5.01 13.87
N SER A 117 -24.19 4.28 12.75
CA SER A 117 -23.08 4.37 11.79
C SER A 117 -23.01 5.79 11.22
N ALA A 118 -21.79 6.28 11.05
CA ALA A 118 -21.56 7.48 10.28
C ALA A 118 -21.80 7.15 8.80
N SER A 119 -23.04 7.35 8.34
CA SER A 119 -23.32 7.40 6.91
C SER A 119 -22.47 8.51 6.30
N VAL A 120 -21.57 8.15 5.39
CA VAL A 120 -20.81 9.09 4.54
C VAL A 120 -21.78 9.94 3.75
#